data_AF-A0A9Q0YTV2-F1
#
_entry.id   AF-A0A9Q0YTV2-F1
#
_cell.length_a   1.000
_cell.length_b   1.000
_cell.length_c   1.000
_cell.angle_alpha   90.00
_cell.angle_beta   90.00
_cell.angle_gamma   90.00
#
_symmetry.space_group_name_H-M   'P 1'
#
loop_
_entity.id
_entity.type
_entity.pdbx_description
1 polymer ?
#
loop_
_entity_poly.entity_id
_entity_poly.type
_entity_poly.pdbx_seq_one_letter_code
_entity_poly.pdbx_strand_id
1 'polypeptide(L)'
;MGSVYDAGPTFASYGVPHGSSDLMKAVPDDHKKFLAEMVWIHEEDDVCIEDEEGIRHCKLIAVHAGLEKGKNVGEQLRFLKAKETHLPKIEGLSGRKNVWDIPEELTEKPTIVVSGHNGKLHIEGLRLIIDEGGGFENKPVAAIALPSMKLVRDTDNLTK
;
A
#
# COMPACT_ATOMS: atom_id res chain seq x y z
N MET A 1 21.29 -9.56 15.37
CA MET A 1 20.97 -8.13 15.56
C MET A 1 20.13 -7.69 14.38
N GLY A 2 19.04 -6.98 14.63
CA GLY A 2 18.12 -6.45 13.61
C GLY A 2 17.84 -4.97 13.85
N SER A 3 16.86 -4.43 13.14
CA SER A 3 16.41 -3.03 13.24
C SER A 3 14.93 -2.97 13.59
N VAL A 4 14.40 -1.79 13.95
CA VAL A 4 12.96 -1.56 14.12
C VAL A 4 12.11 -1.86 12.86
N TYR A 5 12.75 -1.90 11.69
CA TYR A 5 12.14 -2.27 10.40
C TYR A 5 12.29 -3.75 10.05
N ASP A 6 12.84 -4.57 10.95
CA ASP A 6 13.15 -5.98 10.69
C ASP A 6 13.95 -6.20 9.39
N ALA A 7 14.87 -5.30 9.05
CA ALA A 7 15.59 -5.32 7.77
C ALA A 7 16.64 -6.44 7.67
N GLY A 8 16.89 -7.20 8.74
CA GLY A 8 17.89 -8.28 8.77
C GLY A 8 17.79 -9.25 7.58
N PRO A 9 16.61 -9.86 7.34
CA PRO A 9 16.38 -10.72 6.18
C PRO A 9 16.62 -10.05 4.82
N THR A 10 16.41 -8.74 4.69
CA THR A 10 16.74 -8.01 3.46
C THR A 10 18.25 -7.99 3.22
N PHE A 11 19.06 -7.71 4.23
CA PHE A 11 20.52 -7.78 4.08
C PHE A 11 20.98 -9.22 3.74
N ALA A 12 20.42 -10.19 4.45
CA ALA A 12 20.76 -11.60 4.25
C ALA A 12 20.39 -12.10 2.84
N SER A 13 19.28 -11.63 2.25
CA SER A 13 18.87 -12.03 0.89
C SER A 13 19.81 -11.51 -0.20
N TYR A 14 20.56 -10.43 0.06
CA TYR A 14 21.65 -9.95 -0.80
C TYR A 14 23.03 -10.50 -0.41
N GLY A 15 23.10 -11.47 0.52
CA GLY A 15 24.33 -12.13 0.90
C GLY A 15 25.28 -11.30 1.77
N VAL A 16 24.78 -10.26 2.47
CA VAL A 16 25.59 -9.40 3.34
C VAL A 16 25.10 -9.39 4.79
N PRO A 17 25.97 -9.16 5.78
CA PRO A 17 25.56 -9.00 7.17
C PRO A 17 24.65 -7.77 7.38
N HIS A 18 23.71 -7.87 8.34
CA HIS A 18 22.85 -6.75 8.70
C HIS A 18 23.65 -5.51 9.11
N GLY A 19 23.30 -4.35 8.55
CA GLY A 19 23.97 -3.08 8.79
C GLY A 19 25.25 -2.85 7.99
N SER A 20 25.66 -3.81 7.14
CA SER A 20 26.84 -3.63 6.28
C SER A 20 26.59 -2.60 5.18
N SER A 21 27.53 -1.66 5.00
CA SER A 21 27.51 -0.73 3.86
C SER A 21 27.71 -1.41 2.51
N ASP A 22 28.23 -2.65 2.49
CA ASP A 22 28.38 -3.43 1.26
C ASP A 22 27.05 -3.75 0.58
N LEU A 23 25.91 -3.60 1.28
CA LEU A 23 24.59 -3.70 0.69
C LEU A 23 24.44 -2.77 -0.54
N MET A 24 25.05 -1.57 -0.51
CA MET A 24 25.00 -0.62 -1.64
C MET A 24 25.60 -1.20 -2.93
N LYS A 25 26.58 -2.09 -2.79
CA LYS A 25 27.23 -2.79 -3.91
C LYS A 25 26.51 -4.10 -4.25
N ALA A 26 25.99 -4.80 -3.24
CA ALA A 26 25.34 -6.10 -3.40
C ALA A 26 23.97 -6.00 -4.09
N VAL A 27 23.25 -4.90 -3.92
CA VAL A 27 21.96 -4.67 -4.61
C VAL A 27 22.23 -4.44 -6.11
N PRO A 28 21.65 -5.26 -7.02
CA PRO A 28 21.78 -5.09 -8.46
C PRO A 28 21.22 -3.76 -8.95
N ASP A 29 21.78 -3.22 -10.04
CA ASP A 29 21.33 -1.93 -10.58
C ASP A 29 19.88 -1.95 -11.08
N ASP A 30 19.40 -3.08 -11.61
CA ASP A 30 17.99 -3.24 -11.97
C ASP A 30 17.06 -3.15 -10.76
N HIS A 31 17.49 -3.64 -9.59
CA HIS A 31 16.73 -3.52 -8.35
C HIS A 31 16.73 -2.07 -7.85
N LYS A 32 17.86 -1.35 -7.97
CA LYS A 32 17.92 0.08 -7.66
C LYS A 32 17.01 0.89 -8.58
N LYS A 33 16.98 0.56 -9.88
CA LYS A 33 16.09 1.17 -10.86
C LYS A 33 14.63 0.94 -10.49
N PHE A 34 14.24 -0.30 -10.18
CA PHE A 34 12.90 -0.62 -9.69
C PHE A 34 12.52 0.23 -8.47
N LEU A 35 13.41 0.32 -7.46
CA LEU A 35 13.16 1.11 -6.25
C LEU A 35 13.03 2.62 -6.55
N ALA A 36 13.80 3.15 -7.49
CA ALA A 36 13.72 4.55 -7.91
C ALA A 36 12.40 4.88 -8.63
N GLU A 37 11.85 3.90 -9.35
CA GLU A 37 10.61 4.04 -10.12
C GLU A 37 9.34 3.91 -9.25
N MET A 38 9.42 3.30 -8.06
CA MET A 38 8.27 3.17 -7.14
C MET A 38 7.59 4.52 -6.85
N VAL A 39 6.28 4.60 -7.10
CA VAL A 39 5.46 5.77 -6.77
C VAL A 39 4.98 5.71 -5.31
N TRP A 40 4.80 6.86 -4.67
CA TRP A 40 4.21 6.92 -3.32
C TRP A 40 2.68 6.91 -3.36
N ILE A 41 2.09 7.21 -4.52
CA ILE A 41 0.66 7.21 -4.77
C ILE A 41 0.37 6.92 -6.24
N HIS A 42 -0.71 6.19 -6.50
CA HIS A 42 -1.29 5.99 -7.84
C HIS A 42 -2.74 6.48 -7.85
N GLU A 43 -3.15 7.09 -8.95
CA GLU A 43 -4.51 7.59 -9.16
C GLU A 43 -5.03 7.01 -10.48
N GLU A 44 -6.25 6.47 -10.45
CA GLU A 44 -6.98 5.99 -11.61
C GLU A 44 -8.33 6.68 -11.68
N ASP A 45 -8.69 7.21 -12.85
CA ASP A 45 -9.90 8.03 -12.98
C ASP A 45 -11.19 7.21 -13.08
N ASP A 46 -11.11 5.99 -13.61
CA ASP A 46 -12.27 5.17 -13.89
C ASP A 46 -11.98 3.67 -13.68
N VAL A 47 -12.47 3.15 -12.56
CA VAL A 47 -12.47 1.72 -12.24
C VAL A 47 -13.87 1.25 -11.87
N CYS A 48 -14.19 0.00 -12.21
CA CYS A 48 -15.45 -0.62 -11.82
C CYS A 48 -15.32 -1.31 -10.46
N ILE A 49 -16.35 -1.19 -9.64
CA ILE A 49 -16.56 -1.99 -8.42
C ILE A 49 -17.99 -2.51 -8.41
N GLU A 50 -18.17 -3.73 -7.94
CA GLU A 50 -19.48 -4.37 -7.79
C GLU A 50 -19.89 -4.34 -6.32
N ASP A 51 -21.07 -3.78 -6.05
CA ASP A 51 -21.73 -3.79 -4.73
C ASP A 51 -23.18 -4.31 -4.85
N GLU A 52 -23.95 -4.23 -3.76
CA GLU A 52 -25.33 -4.71 -3.72
C GLU A 52 -26.27 -3.98 -4.71
N GLU A 53 -25.92 -2.76 -5.13
CA GLU A 53 -26.68 -1.96 -6.10
C GLU A 53 -26.25 -2.24 -7.55
N GLY A 54 -25.18 -3.02 -7.75
CA GLY A 54 -24.66 -3.44 -9.04
C GLY A 54 -23.24 -2.92 -9.33
N ILE A 55 -22.90 -2.80 -10.61
CA ILE A 55 -21.60 -2.28 -11.04
C ILE A 55 -21.64 -0.75 -11.09
N ARG A 56 -20.68 -0.11 -10.44
CA ARG A 56 -20.50 1.35 -10.40
C ARG A 56 -19.08 1.72 -10.82
N HIS A 57 -18.96 2.88 -11.44
CA HIS A 57 -17.69 3.49 -11.83
C HIS A 57 -17.22 4.45 -10.74
N CYS A 58 -15.94 4.36 -10.35
CA CYS A 58 -15.34 5.15 -9.29
C CYS A 58 -13.93 5.59 -9.68
N LYS A 59 -13.44 6.66 -9.05
CA LYS A 59 -11.99 6.92 -9.02
C LYS A 59 -11.30 5.92 -8.09
N LEU A 60 -10.01 5.70 -8.25
CA LEU A 60 -9.19 4.93 -7.32
C LEU A 60 -7.92 5.69 -6.94
N ILE A 61 -7.60 5.63 -5.65
CA ILE A 61 -6.35 6.13 -5.08
C ILE A 61 -5.68 4.97 -4.36
N ALA A 62 -4.49 4.59 -4.81
CA ALA A 62 -3.66 3.60 -4.12
C ALA A 62 -2.50 4.30 -3.39
N VAL A 63 -2.45 4.13 -2.08
CA VAL A 63 -1.40 4.69 -1.21
C VAL A 63 -1.11 3.71 -0.08
N HIS A 64 0.17 3.50 0.23
CA HIS A 64 0.61 2.37 1.06
C HIS A 64 -0.13 2.26 2.40
N ALA A 65 -0.22 3.35 3.16
CA ALA A 65 -0.92 3.39 4.45
C ALA A 65 -2.34 3.99 4.35
N GLY A 66 -2.48 5.14 3.69
CA GLY A 66 -3.75 5.88 3.56
C GLY A 66 -3.53 7.39 3.40
N LEU A 67 -4.59 8.18 3.60
CA LEU A 67 -4.55 9.65 3.59
C LEU A 67 -5.03 10.19 4.93
N GLU A 68 -4.45 11.29 5.39
CA GLU A 68 -4.76 11.87 6.70
C GLU A 68 -6.12 12.59 6.70
N LYS A 69 -6.90 12.38 7.76
CA LYS A 69 -8.11 13.17 8.04
C LYS A 69 -7.78 14.62 8.39
N GLY A 70 -8.68 15.54 8.04
CA GLY A 70 -8.58 16.95 8.40
C GLY A 70 -7.45 17.72 7.70
N LYS A 71 -6.79 17.10 6.72
CA LYS A 71 -5.80 17.73 5.85
C LYS A 71 -6.32 17.76 4.42
N ASN A 72 -5.95 18.81 3.68
CA ASN A 72 -6.38 18.95 2.30
C ASN A 72 -5.90 17.77 1.44
N VAL A 73 -6.82 17.10 0.75
CA VAL A 73 -6.46 15.91 -0.04
C VAL A 73 -5.56 16.29 -1.22
N GLY A 74 -5.89 17.37 -1.94
CA GLY A 74 -5.09 17.84 -3.08
C GLY A 74 -3.62 18.13 -2.72
N GLU A 75 -3.38 18.76 -1.57
CA GLU A 75 -2.02 18.99 -1.07
C GLU A 75 -1.28 17.69 -0.72
N GLN A 76 -1.97 16.73 -0.09
CA GLN A 76 -1.40 15.41 0.19
C GLN A 76 -1.03 14.67 -1.10
N LEU A 77 -1.92 14.66 -2.10
CA LEU A 77 -1.66 14.02 -3.40
C LEU A 77 -0.46 14.66 -4.10
N ARG A 78 -0.38 16.00 -4.13
CA ARG A 78 0.75 16.73 -4.71
C ARG A 78 2.07 16.37 -4.04
N PHE A 79 2.09 16.38 -2.71
CA PHE A 79 3.27 16.04 -1.91
C PHE A 79 3.75 14.60 -2.21
N LEU A 80 2.82 13.64 -2.25
CA LEU A 80 3.13 12.23 -2.52
C LEU A 80 3.62 12.02 -3.97
N LYS A 81 2.97 12.65 -4.96
CA LYS A 81 3.40 12.61 -6.37
C LYS A 81 4.80 13.18 -6.57
N ALA A 82 5.14 14.25 -5.85
CA ALA A 82 6.44 14.90 -5.93
C ALA A 82 7.57 14.14 -5.20
N LYS A 83 7.24 13.06 -4.45
CA LYS A 83 8.18 12.29 -3.61
C LYS A 83 9.03 13.19 -2.70
N GLU A 84 8.42 14.18 -2.08
CA GLU A 84 9.13 15.16 -1.26
C GLU A 84 9.77 14.52 -0.01
N THR A 85 11.10 14.50 0.06
CA THR A 85 11.87 13.76 1.08
C THR A 85 12.28 14.58 2.31
N HIS A 86 11.72 15.78 2.48
CA HIS A 86 12.11 16.69 3.56
C HIS A 86 11.41 16.41 4.90
N LEU A 87 10.34 15.59 4.90
CA LEU A 87 9.66 15.17 6.12
C LEU A 87 10.34 13.94 6.74
N PRO A 88 10.54 13.91 8.08
CA PRO A 88 11.19 12.80 8.76
C PRO A 88 10.35 11.51 8.76
N LYS A 89 9.02 11.65 8.63
CA LYS A 89 8.08 10.55 8.56
C LYS A 89 6.89 10.95 7.68
N ILE A 90 6.56 10.10 6.72
CA ILE A 90 5.49 10.34 5.75
C ILE A 90 4.28 9.52 6.17
N GLU A 91 3.21 10.20 6.60
CA GLU A 91 2.03 9.53 7.15
C GLU A 91 1.29 8.69 6.08
N GLY A 92 1.33 9.09 4.80
CA GLY A 92 0.81 8.26 3.71
C GLY A 92 1.52 6.91 3.53
N LEU A 93 2.72 6.74 4.10
CA LEU A 93 3.51 5.51 4.04
C LEU A 93 3.71 4.85 5.42
N SER A 94 3.40 5.55 6.51
CA SER A 94 3.77 5.09 7.87
C SER A 94 2.71 5.38 8.93
N GLY A 95 1.61 6.04 8.56
CA GLY A 95 0.49 6.33 9.45
C GLY A 95 -0.24 5.07 9.89
N ARG A 96 -1.07 5.20 10.92
CA ARG A 96 -1.88 4.10 11.46
C ARG A 96 -3.34 4.56 11.56
N LYS A 97 -3.81 4.87 12.77
CA LYS A 97 -5.20 5.33 13.01
C LYS A 97 -5.56 6.60 12.23
N ASN A 98 -4.60 7.51 12.05
CA ASN A 98 -4.79 8.79 11.37
C ASN A 98 -5.05 8.67 9.86
N VAL A 99 -4.72 7.51 9.26
CA VAL A 99 -4.88 7.25 7.82
C VAL A 99 -5.78 6.04 7.54
N TRP A 100 -6.50 5.57 8.56
CA TRP A 100 -7.34 4.38 8.47
C TRP A 100 -8.58 4.62 7.62
N ASP A 101 -9.33 5.70 7.88
CA ASP A 101 -10.57 5.98 7.15
C ASP A 101 -10.34 6.85 5.90
N ILE A 102 -11.34 6.92 5.04
CA ILE A 102 -11.37 7.84 3.90
C ILE A 102 -11.53 9.29 4.40
N PRO A 103 -10.69 10.25 3.96
CA PRO A 103 -10.88 11.68 4.23
C PRO A 103 -12.23 12.20 3.73
N GLU A 104 -12.84 13.16 4.44
CA GLU A 104 -14.17 13.71 4.15
C GLU A 104 -14.32 14.21 2.70
N GLU A 105 -13.29 14.91 2.17
CA GLU A 105 -13.25 15.41 0.78
C GLU A 105 -13.44 14.31 -0.29
N LEU A 106 -13.12 13.06 0.03
CA LEU A 106 -13.25 11.91 -0.88
C LEU A 106 -14.56 11.15 -0.72
N THR A 107 -15.42 11.54 0.22
CA THR A 107 -16.74 10.93 0.41
C THR A 107 -17.80 11.50 -0.51
N GLU A 108 -17.63 12.73 -1.00
CA GLU A 108 -18.57 13.40 -1.91
C GLU A 108 -18.60 12.79 -3.31
N LYS A 109 -17.44 12.29 -3.78
CA LYS A 109 -17.29 11.65 -5.09
C LYS A 109 -16.82 10.21 -4.87
N PRO A 110 -17.55 9.19 -5.36
CA PRO A 110 -17.17 7.79 -5.23
C PRO A 110 -15.70 7.54 -5.59
N THR A 111 -14.87 7.35 -4.56
CA THR A 111 -13.42 7.15 -4.69
C THR A 111 -13.00 5.96 -3.83
N ILE A 112 -12.47 4.93 -4.48
CA ILE A 112 -11.83 3.80 -3.82
C ILE A 112 -10.51 4.27 -3.24
N VAL A 113 -10.28 4.05 -1.95
CA VAL A 113 -8.97 4.27 -1.31
C VAL A 113 -8.42 2.92 -0.89
N VAL A 114 -7.42 2.44 -1.63
CA VAL A 114 -6.78 1.14 -1.40
C VAL A 114 -5.41 1.29 -0.75
N SER A 115 -5.16 0.49 0.28
CA SER A 115 -3.91 0.48 1.05
C SER A 115 -3.51 -0.93 1.45
N GLY A 116 -2.25 -1.10 1.85
CA GLY A 116 -1.78 -2.28 2.58
C GLY A 116 -1.44 -1.88 4.03
N HIS A 117 -0.18 -2.13 4.42
CA HIS A 117 0.55 -1.60 5.60
C HIS A 117 0.04 -1.98 6.99
N ASN A 118 -1.27 -2.06 7.17
CA ASN A 118 -1.91 -2.10 8.49
C ASN A 118 -1.95 -3.50 9.12
N GLY A 119 -1.38 -4.52 8.47
CA GLY A 119 -1.36 -5.90 8.94
C GLY A 119 -2.77 -6.49 9.15
N LYS A 120 -3.73 -6.01 8.36
CA LYS A 120 -5.14 -6.43 8.37
C LYS A 120 -5.70 -6.51 6.97
N LEU A 121 -6.68 -7.41 6.82
CA LEU A 121 -7.64 -7.37 5.72
C LEU A 121 -8.92 -6.70 6.21
N HIS A 122 -9.27 -5.55 5.65
CA HIS A 122 -10.47 -4.78 5.99
C HIS A 122 -11.10 -4.22 4.72
N ILE A 123 -12.39 -4.48 4.54
CA ILE A 123 -13.19 -3.98 3.42
C ILE A 123 -14.41 -3.31 4.02
N GLU A 124 -14.56 -2.01 3.76
CA GLU A 124 -15.70 -1.22 4.22
C GLU A 124 -16.07 -0.20 3.15
N GLY A 125 -17.12 -0.51 2.38
CA GLY A 125 -17.51 0.28 1.22
C GLY A 125 -16.35 0.47 0.25
N LEU A 126 -15.94 1.72 0.05
CA LEU A 126 -14.83 2.10 -0.84
C LEU A 126 -13.46 2.11 -0.16
N ARG A 127 -13.38 1.78 1.13
CA ARG A 127 -12.12 1.69 1.87
C ARG A 127 -11.60 0.26 1.85
N LEU A 128 -10.50 0.04 1.14
CA LEU A 128 -9.89 -1.28 0.98
C LEU A 128 -8.51 -1.30 1.65
N ILE A 129 -8.35 -2.12 2.68
CA ILE A 129 -7.05 -2.35 3.33
C ILE A 129 -6.71 -3.83 3.14
N ILE A 130 -5.74 -4.11 2.28
CA ILE A 130 -5.39 -5.44 1.80
C ILE A 130 -3.96 -5.76 2.25
N ASP A 131 -3.82 -6.15 3.52
CA ASP A 131 -2.54 -6.56 4.12
C ASP A 131 -2.77 -7.64 5.17
N GLU A 132 -3.39 -8.76 4.76
CA GLU A 132 -3.68 -9.89 5.65
C GLU A 132 -2.39 -10.50 6.25
N GLY A 133 -1.32 -10.52 5.46
CA GLY A 133 -0.03 -11.10 5.82
C GLY A 133 0.70 -10.30 6.89
N GLY A 134 0.78 -8.97 6.75
CA GLY A 134 1.47 -8.09 7.70
C GLY A 134 2.95 -8.43 7.92
N GLY A 135 3.57 -9.16 6.99
CA GLY A 135 4.95 -9.65 7.11
C GLY A 135 5.14 -10.88 8.00
N PHE A 136 4.07 -11.53 8.47
CA PHE A 136 4.16 -12.75 9.28
C PHE A 136 4.25 -14.00 8.38
N GLU A 137 5.23 -14.88 8.63
CA GLU A 137 5.49 -16.10 7.84
C GLU A 137 4.28 -17.06 7.75
N ASN A 138 3.42 -17.04 8.76
CA ASN A 138 2.29 -17.95 8.90
C ASN A 138 0.93 -17.33 8.54
N LYS A 139 0.93 -16.16 7.89
CA LYS A 139 -0.29 -15.49 7.43
C LYS A 139 -0.28 -15.35 5.91
N PRO A 140 -1.44 -15.52 5.25
CA PRO A 140 -1.52 -15.45 3.80
C PRO A 140 -1.29 -14.04 3.28
N VAL A 141 -0.73 -13.94 2.08
CA VAL A 141 -0.75 -12.73 1.28
C VAL A 141 -2.03 -12.73 0.44
N ALA A 142 -2.85 -11.70 0.61
CA ALA A 142 -4.12 -11.56 -0.08
C ALA A 142 -4.06 -10.48 -1.17
N ALA A 143 -4.89 -10.66 -2.19
CA ALA A 143 -5.21 -9.68 -3.20
C ALA A 143 -6.73 -9.54 -3.32
N ILE A 144 -7.19 -8.36 -3.73
CA ILE A 144 -8.60 -8.12 -4.10
C ILE A 144 -8.70 -7.87 -5.60
N ALA A 145 -9.61 -8.58 -6.27
CA ALA A 145 -9.87 -8.45 -7.70
C ALA A 145 -11.14 -7.61 -7.92
N LEU A 146 -10.99 -6.48 -8.60
CA LEU A 146 -12.09 -5.64 -9.08
C LEU A 146 -12.52 -6.09 -10.49
N PRO A 147 -13.82 -5.98 -10.85
CA PRO A 147 -14.90 -5.35 -10.09
C PRO A 147 -15.51 -6.23 -8.99
N SER A 148 -15.39 -7.56 -9.07
CA SER A 148 -16.17 -8.51 -8.26
C SER A 148 -15.84 -8.54 -6.76
N MET A 149 -14.90 -7.71 -6.30
CA MET A 149 -14.41 -7.67 -4.92
C MET A 149 -13.89 -9.02 -4.41
N LYS A 150 -13.48 -9.92 -5.32
CA LYS A 150 -13.08 -11.28 -4.95
C LYS A 150 -11.72 -11.24 -4.28
N LEU A 151 -11.64 -11.82 -3.08
CA LEU A 151 -10.39 -12.05 -2.40
C LEU A 151 -9.72 -13.33 -2.93
N VAL A 152 -8.42 -13.23 -3.21
CA VAL A 152 -7.56 -14.35 -3.60
C VAL A 152 -6.35 -14.37 -2.67
N ARG A 153 -5.97 -15.54 -2.19
CA ARG A 153 -4.82 -15.76 -1.30
C ARG A 153 -3.80 -16.70 -1.94
N ASP A 154 -2.55 -16.58 -1.53
CA ASP A 154 -1.48 -17.53 -1.88
C ASP A 154 -1.76 -18.96 -1.39
N THR A 155 -2.57 -19.10 -0.34
CA THR A 155 -2.99 -20.39 0.24
C THR A 155 -4.25 -20.98 -0.38
N ASP A 156 -4.90 -20.28 -1.32
CA ASP A 156 -6.09 -20.80 -1.99
C ASP A 156 -5.72 -21.95 -2.92
N ASN A 157 -6.39 -23.10 -2.76
CA ASN A 157 -6.26 -24.20 -3.70
C ASN A 157 -7.31 -24.07 -4.81
N LEU A 158 -7.01 -23.24 -5.81
CA LEU A 158 -7.87 -22.96 -6.96
C LEU A 158 -7.80 -24.09 -8.00
N THR A 159 -7.97 -25.34 -7.58
CA THR A 159 -8.30 -26.42 -8.53
C THR A 159 -9.74 -26.23 -8.99
N LYS A 160 -9.91 -26.10 -10.31
CA LYS A 160 -11.21 -26.04 -11.00
C LYS A 160 -12.06 -27.28 -10.74
#